data_AF-A0A9D6F895-F1
#
_entry.id   AF-A0A9D6F895-F1
#
_cell.length_a   1.000
_cell.length_b   1.000
_cell.length_c   1.000
_cell.angle_alpha   90.00
_cell.angle_beta   90.00
_cell.angle_gamma   90.00
#
_symmetry.space_group_name_H-M   'P 1'
#
loop_
_entity.id
_entity.type
_entity.pdbx_description
1 polymer ?
#
loop_
_entity_poly.entity_id
_entity_poly.type
_entity_poly.pdbx_seq_one_letter_code
_entity_poly.pdbx_strand_id
1 'polypeptide(L)'
;MSGHKAHGHAEGSTKLYLAVWIILLALSTIEVYLGYIHLNLHLMLSLLMGLSLIKAGMIIAYFMHLRFERASLIWTLLPMWIIVTCLLFVFFPDSFRAFELRFP
;
A
#
# COMPACT_ATOMS: atom_id res chain seq x y z
N MET A 1 40.92 24.11 19.05
CA MET A 1 39.49 24.45 19.10
C MET A 1 38.75 23.51 18.18
N SER A 2 37.89 22.66 18.77
CA SER A 2 37.13 21.61 18.08
C SER A 2 35.96 22.21 17.29
N GLY A 3 35.75 21.73 16.08
CA GLY A 3 34.66 22.13 15.19
C GLY A 3 34.40 21.05 14.14
N HIS A 4 34.15 19.83 14.60
CA HIS A 4 33.82 18.67 13.77
C HIS A 4 32.45 18.93 13.11
N LYS A 5 32.45 19.26 11.81
CA LYS A 5 31.23 19.38 10.99
C LYS A 5 30.67 17.99 10.68
N ALA A 6 29.83 17.47 11.56
CA ALA A 6 29.14 16.19 11.42
C ALA A 6 27.64 16.37 11.11
N HIS A 7 27.30 17.14 10.07
CA HIS A 7 25.91 17.36 9.64
C HIS A 7 25.77 17.18 8.11
N GLY A 8 25.81 15.93 7.62
CA GLY A 8 25.68 15.66 6.18
C GLY A 8 24.94 14.37 5.79
N HIS A 9 24.67 13.45 6.72
CA HIS A 9 24.18 12.10 6.38
C HIS A 9 22.73 11.78 6.78
N ALA A 10 22.01 12.70 7.44
CA ALA A 10 20.62 12.45 7.89
C ALA A 10 19.54 13.09 6.99
N GLU A 11 19.87 14.15 6.24
CA GLU A 11 18.87 14.95 5.51
C GLU A 11 18.22 14.24 4.31
N GLY A 12 18.91 13.27 3.69
CA GLY A 12 18.38 12.54 2.54
C GLY A 12 17.25 11.57 2.90
N SER A 13 17.27 11.01 4.12
CA SER A 13 16.31 10.02 4.57
C SER A 13 14.98 10.66 4.99
N THR A 14 15.05 11.78 5.73
CA THR A 14 13.86 12.50 6.21
C THR A 14 12.98 12.99 5.06
N LYS A 15 13.56 13.52 3.98
CA LYS A 15 12.81 14.01 2.81
C LYS A 15 12.04 12.89 2.10
N LEU A 16 12.60 11.67 2.04
CA LEU A 16 11.93 10.49 1.48
C LEU A 16 10.75 10.05 2.34
N TYR A 17 10.93 9.96 3.66
CA TYR A 17 9.83 9.60 4.56
C TYR A 17 8.67 10.61 4.48
N LEU A 18 8.99 11.91 4.40
CA LEU A 18 8.00 12.97 4.23
C LEU A 18 7.27 12.86 2.89
N ALA A 19 7.97 12.58 1.80
CA ALA A 19 7.36 12.37 0.49
C ALA A 19 6.40 11.17 0.49
N VAL A 20 6.82 10.04 1.06
CA VAL A 20 5.98 8.84 1.18
C VAL A 20 4.76 9.11 2.05
N TRP A 21 4.94 9.81 3.16
CA TRP A 21 3.84 10.21 4.04
C TRP A 21 2.79 11.05 3.31
N ILE A 22 3.20 12.04 2.50
CA ILE A 22 2.29 12.85 1.69
C ILE A 22 1.53 11.97 0.69
N ILE A 23 2.21 11.06 -0.01
CA ILE A 23 1.56 10.18 -0.98
C ILE A 23 0.56 9.23 -0.28
N LEU A 24 0.90 8.69 0.90
CA LEU A 24 -0.01 7.85 1.69
C LEU A 24 -1.25 8.62 2.15
N LEU A 25 -1.08 9.89 2.54
CA LEU A 25 -2.20 10.78 2.88
C LEU A 25 -3.08 11.04 1.66
N ALA A 26 -2.47 11.32 0.51
CA ALA A 26 -3.20 11.53 -0.75
C ALA A 26 -4.00 10.27 -1.13
N LEU A 27 -3.40 9.09 -1.07
CA LEU A 27 -4.09 7.82 -1.34
C LEU A 27 -5.28 7.64 -0.39
N SER A 28 -5.09 7.90 0.90
CA SER A 28 -6.15 7.80 1.92
C SER A 28 -7.31 8.76 1.63
N THR A 29 -6.98 9.97 1.17
CA THR A 29 -7.99 10.98 0.82
C THR A 29 -8.80 10.54 -0.40
N ILE A 30 -8.14 9.94 -1.40
CA ILE A 30 -8.81 9.38 -2.58
C ILE A 30 -9.71 8.21 -2.20
N GLU A 31 -9.27 7.31 -1.32
CA GLU A 31 -10.08 6.20 -0.80
C GLU A 31 -11.37 6.72 -0.14
N VAL A 32 -11.25 7.71 0.74
CA VAL A 32 -12.41 8.32 1.43
C VAL A 32 -13.32 9.04 0.42
N TYR A 33 -12.75 9.80 -0.52
CA TYR A 33 -13.54 10.48 -1.54
C TYR A 33 -14.29 9.50 -2.43
N LEU A 34 -13.64 8.42 -2.85
CA LEU A 34 -14.25 7.38 -3.67
C LEU A 34 -15.35 6.62 -2.93
N GLY A 35 -15.23 6.45 -1.61
CA GLY A 35 -16.29 5.91 -0.76
C GLY A 35 -17.47 6.87 -0.57
N TYR A 36 -17.27 8.19 -0.72
CA TYR A 36 -18.35 9.18 -0.70
C TYR A 36 -19.14 9.20 -2.01
N ILE A 37 -18.48 8.95 -3.14
CA ILE A 37 -19.17 8.75 -4.42
C ILE A 37 -19.86 7.39 -4.33
N HIS A 38 -21.19 7.40 -4.24
CA HIS A 38 -21.99 6.18 -4.19
C HIS A 38 -21.99 5.49 -5.56
N LEU A 39 -20.87 4.87 -5.91
CA LEU A 39 -20.73 4.01 -7.07
C LEU A 39 -21.38 2.65 -6.78
N ASN A 40 -21.54 1.86 -7.83
CA ASN A 40 -21.97 0.47 -7.69
C ASN A 40 -21.07 -0.23 -6.66
N LEU A 41 -21.68 -0.87 -5.65
CA LEU A 41 -21.01 -1.53 -4.53
C LEU A 41 -19.83 -2.42 -4.99
N HIS A 42 -20.00 -3.11 -6.11
CA HIS A 42 -18.97 -3.97 -6.69
C HIS A 42 -17.72 -3.19 -7.13
N LEU A 43 -17.92 -2.07 -7.84
CA LEU A 43 -16.84 -1.22 -8.32
C LEU A 43 -16.20 -0.45 -7.17
N MET A 44 -17.01 0.06 -6.24
CA MET A 44 -16.53 0.76 -5.05
C MET A 44 -15.59 -0.13 -4.25
N LEU A 45 -16.03 -1.32 -3.85
CA LEU A 45 -15.21 -2.22 -3.03
C LEU A 45 -13.96 -2.70 -3.77
N SER A 46 -14.05 -2.98 -5.07
CA SER A 46 -12.89 -3.36 -5.89
C SER A 46 -11.82 -2.25 -5.92
N LEU A 47 -12.25 -1.00 -6.09
CA LEU A 47 -11.34 0.14 -6.15
C LEU A 47 -10.74 0.46 -4.78
N LEU A 48 -11.53 0.43 -3.71
CA LEU A 48 -11.02 0.60 -2.33
C LEU A 48 -10.00 -0.49 -1.98
N MET A 49 -10.27 -1.75 -2.35
CA MET A 49 -9.35 -2.85 -2.12
C MET A 49 -8.04 -2.67 -2.91
N GLY A 50 -8.15 -2.27 -4.18
CA GLY A 50 -7.00 -1.99 -5.04
C GLY A 50 -6.13 -0.84 -4.54
N LEU A 51 -6.75 0.26 -4.09
CA LEU A 51 -6.06 1.39 -3.48
C LEU A 51 -5.33 0.98 -2.19
N SER A 52 -5.97 0.17 -1.34
CA SER A 52 -5.36 -0.35 -0.12
C SER A 52 -4.15 -1.25 -0.40
N LEU A 53 -4.19 -2.04 -1.48
CA LEU A 53 -3.02 -2.75 -1.98
C LEU A 53 -1.90 -1.79 -2.37
N ILE A 54 -2.16 -0.81 -3.23
CA ILE A 54 -1.12 0.13 -3.66
C ILE A 54 -0.46 0.80 -2.45
N LYS A 55 -1.27 1.19 -1.46
CA LYS A 55 -0.83 1.76 -0.19
C LYS A 55 0.09 0.82 0.58
N ALA A 56 -0.33 -0.41 0.81
CA ALA A 56 0.46 -1.40 1.55
C ALA A 56 1.79 -1.70 0.82
N GLY A 57 1.80 -1.66 -0.52
CA GLY A 57 2.98 -1.95 -1.33
C GLY A 57 4.00 -0.83 -1.23
N MET A 58 3.50 0.41 -1.26
CA MET A 58 4.30 1.59 -0.93
C MET A 58 4.86 1.53 0.49
N ILE A 59 4.03 1.25 1.50
CA ILE A 59 4.50 1.19 2.89
C ILE A 59 5.63 0.19 3.00
N ILE A 60 5.47 -0.97 2.40
CA ILE A 60 6.45 -2.04 2.44
C ILE A 60 7.73 -1.67 1.68
N ALA A 61 7.62 -1.13 0.46
CA ALA A 61 8.80 -0.72 -0.32
C ALA A 61 9.60 0.40 0.35
N TYR A 62 8.94 1.34 1.04
CA TYR A 62 9.56 2.55 1.59
C TYR A 62 9.88 2.50 3.08
N PHE A 63 9.00 1.96 3.93
CA PHE A 63 9.26 1.84 5.38
C PHE A 63 10.09 0.60 5.71
N MET A 64 10.01 -0.46 4.91
CA MET A 64 10.84 -1.66 5.06
C MET A 64 12.18 -1.48 4.30
N HIS A 65 12.84 -0.34 4.49
CA HIS A 65 14.23 -0.02 4.15
C HIS A 65 14.87 -0.82 2.98
N LEU A 66 14.31 -0.69 1.77
CA LEU A 66 14.72 -1.51 0.62
C LEU A 66 15.60 -0.82 -0.42
N ARG A 67 15.97 0.44 -0.18
CA ARG A 67 16.78 1.21 -1.13
C ARG A 67 18.28 0.85 -1.11
N PHE A 68 18.84 0.30 -0.03
CA PHE A 68 20.30 0.30 0.12
C PHE A 68 21.01 -0.96 0.63
N GLU A 69 20.35 -2.06 1.02
CA GLU A 69 21.16 -3.17 1.57
C GLU A 69 20.77 -4.62 1.23
N ARG A 70 19.53 -4.97 0.83
CA ARG A 70 19.16 -6.38 0.64
C ARG A 70 18.15 -6.61 -0.49
N ALA A 71 18.61 -6.79 -1.72
CA ALA A 71 17.78 -7.31 -2.82
C ALA A 71 17.05 -8.63 -2.46
N SER A 72 17.58 -9.37 -1.48
CA SER A 72 16.97 -10.58 -0.89
C SER A 72 15.61 -10.32 -0.23
N LEU A 73 15.40 -9.17 0.43
CA LEU A 73 14.12 -8.82 1.05
C LEU A 73 13.04 -8.49 0.01
N ILE A 74 13.41 -7.94 -1.15
CA ILE A 74 12.46 -7.78 -2.27
C ILE A 74 12.00 -9.17 -2.71
N TRP A 75 12.94 -10.09 -2.88
CA TRP A 75 12.67 -11.43 -3.41
C TRP A 75 11.77 -12.30 -2.51
N THR A 76 11.78 -12.10 -1.19
CA THR A 76 10.89 -12.81 -0.27
C THR A 76 9.53 -12.14 -0.09
N LEU A 77 9.46 -10.83 -0.29
CA LEU A 77 8.26 -10.03 -0.01
C LEU A 77 7.36 -9.89 -1.23
N LEU A 78 7.94 -9.86 -2.43
CA LEU A 78 7.23 -9.87 -3.71
C LEU A 78 6.30 -11.10 -3.86
N PRO A 79 6.71 -12.35 -3.55
CA PRO A 79 5.80 -13.50 -3.63
C PRO A 79 4.69 -13.42 -2.58
N MET A 80 4.97 -12.96 -1.36
CA MET A 80 3.93 -12.75 -0.35
C MET A 80 2.90 -11.71 -0.82
N TRP A 81 3.37 -10.61 -1.41
CA TRP A 81 2.56 -9.58 -2.04
C TRP A 81 1.64 -10.10 -3.14
N ILE A 82 2.21 -10.89 -4.06
CA ILE A 82 1.46 -11.50 -5.15
C ILE A 82 0.42 -12.48 -4.61
N ILE A 83 0.79 -13.32 -3.63
CA ILE A 83 -0.14 -14.29 -3.02
C ILE A 83 -1.31 -13.57 -2.36
N VAL A 84 -1.05 -12.52 -1.57
CA VAL A 84 -2.12 -11.71 -0.94
C VAL A 84 -3.01 -11.07 -1.99
N THR A 85 -2.43 -10.52 -3.07
CA THR A 85 -3.18 -9.95 -4.19
C THR A 85 -4.09 -10.99 -4.85
N CYS A 86 -3.55 -12.17 -5.17
CA CYS A 86 -4.32 -13.27 -5.76
C CYS A 86 -5.43 -13.75 -4.82
N LEU A 87 -5.14 -13.92 -3.52
CA LEU A 87 -6.13 -14.35 -2.53
C LEU A 87 -7.29 -13.36 -2.44
N LEU A 88 -7.01 -12.06 -2.42
CA LEU A 88 -8.04 -11.03 -2.34
C LEU A 88 -8.87 -10.97 -3.64
N PHE A 89 -8.23 -11.12 -4.80
CA PHE A 89 -8.94 -11.19 -6.08
C PHE A 89 -9.81 -12.44 -6.24
N VAL A 90 -9.47 -13.55 -5.59
CA VAL A 90 -10.30 -14.78 -5.58
C VAL A 90 -11.40 -14.71 -4.53
N PHE A 91 -11.10 -14.17 -3.35
CA PHE A 91 -12.04 -14.11 -2.23
C PHE A 91 -13.17 -13.10 -2.45
N PHE A 92 -12.87 -11.99 -3.15
CA PHE A 92 -13.85 -10.98 -3.48
C PHE A 92 -15.03 -11.55 -4.31
N PRO A 93 -14.84 -12.17 -5.49
CA PRO A 93 -15.92 -12.78 -6.25
C PRO A 93 -16.57 -13.99 -5.55
N ASP A 94 -15.81 -14.76 -4.75
CA ASP A 94 -16.37 -15.91 -4.03
C ASP A 94 -17.33 -15.49 -2.91
N SER A 95 -17.04 -14.38 -2.21
CA SER A 95 -17.94 -13.80 -1.20
C SER A 95 -19.28 -13.35 -1.81
N PHE A 96 -19.28 -12.82 -3.05
CA PHE A 96 -20.52 -12.48 -3.75
C PHE A 96 -21.30 -13.73 -4.16
N ARG A 97 -20.60 -14.77 -4.65
CA ARG A 97 -21.24 -16.04 -5.03
C ARG A 97 -21.88 -16.74 -3.82
N ALA A 98 -21.28 -16.61 -2.64
CA ALA A 98 -21.85 -17.06 -1.38
C ALA A 98 -23.07 -16.23 -0.94
N PHE A 99 -23.14 -14.94 -1.28
CA PHE A 99 -24.31 -14.08 -1.02
C PHE A 99 -25.49 -14.45 -1.94
N GLU A 100 -25.22 -14.72 -3.22
CA GLU A 100 -26.22 -15.14 -4.21
C GLU A 100 -26.87 -16.50 -3.84
N LEU A 101 -26.08 -17.45 -3.32
CA LEU A 101 -26.59 -18.76 -2.89
C LEU A 101 -27.44 -18.73 -1.61
N ARG A 102 -27.41 -17.62 -0.85
CA ARG A 102 -28.12 -17.48 0.42
C ARG A 102 -29.57 -16.99 0.25
N PHE A 103 -29.91 -16.39 -0.88
CA PHE A 103 -31.26 -15.89 -1.15
C PHE A 103 -31.77 -16.40 -2.51
N PRO A 104 -32.58 -17.47 -2.55
CA PRO A 104 -33.35 -17.85 -3.74
C PRO A 104 -34.50 -16.88 -4.03
#